data_AF-A0A4Q4WKZ6-F1
#
_entry.id   AF-A0A4Q4WKZ6-F1
#
_cell.length_a   1.000
_cell.length_b   1.000
_cell.length_c   1.000
_cell.angle_alpha   90.00
_cell.angle_beta   90.00
_cell.angle_gamma   90.00
#
_symmetry.space_group_name_H-M   'P 1'
#
loop_
_entity.id
_entity.type
_entity.pdbx_description
1 polymer ?
#
loop_
_entity_poly.entity_id
_entity_poly.type
_entity_poly.pdbx_seq_one_letter_code
_entity_poly.pdbx_strand_id
1 'polypeptide(L)'
;MVAGVPLIAEEAGIFAECIRALTGDSDGRGESRSGSQPRGRSALDIVAKTWQAQTQQQQSRKARENMINGALQNVKVLMLAGADTTTAATCYTLRLPSSNPRVLGEVRAEHTAVSGQDTGATEDIIPKSPENLNALPYTLAVIKKYLRICPFALTVRQGSEGFNIFSADGMQFPLKHLHVQTGVWNIHLDPTYWPRVEEFLP
;
A
#
# COMPACT_ATOMS: atom_id res chain seq x y z
N MET A 1 -4.72 -21.65 -29.00
CA MET A 1 -3.34 -21.54 -28.49
C MET A 1 -3.24 -20.23 -27.71
N VAL A 2 -3.60 -20.24 -26.42
CA VAL A 2 -3.56 -19.04 -25.56
C VAL A 2 -2.75 -19.41 -24.31
N ALA A 3 -1.45 -19.24 -24.42
CA ALA A 3 -0.53 -19.23 -23.29
C ALA A 3 -0.53 -17.81 -22.71
N GLY A 4 -1.23 -17.59 -21.61
CA GLY A 4 -1.36 -16.25 -21.00
C GLY A 4 -1.73 -16.22 -19.52
N VAL A 5 -1.74 -17.36 -18.84
CA VAL A 5 -2.15 -17.50 -17.43
C VAL A 5 -1.01 -17.87 -16.45
N PRO A 6 0.23 -18.28 -16.82
CA PRO A 6 1.23 -18.60 -15.79
C PRO A 6 1.86 -17.38 -15.09
N LEU A 7 1.95 -16.22 -15.77
CA LEU A 7 2.83 -15.13 -15.34
C LEU A 7 2.34 -14.37 -14.10
N ILE A 8 1.02 -14.24 -13.93
CA ILE A 8 0.42 -13.46 -12.83
C ILE A 8 0.54 -14.21 -11.50
N ALA A 9 0.48 -15.55 -11.53
CA ALA A 9 0.69 -16.38 -10.34
C ALA A 9 2.16 -16.35 -9.87
N GLU A 10 3.10 -16.27 -10.81
CA GLU A 10 4.53 -16.16 -10.55
C GLU A 10 4.89 -14.79 -9.96
N GLU A 11 4.30 -13.70 -10.48
CA GLU A 11 4.50 -12.33 -9.96
C GLU A 11 3.93 -12.13 -8.54
N ALA A 12 2.80 -12.78 -8.21
CA ALA A 12 2.24 -12.74 -6.86
C ALA A 12 3.15 -13.43 -5.82
N GLY A 13 3.85 -14.50 -6.22
CA GLY A 13 4.82 -15.19 -5.39
C GLY A 13 6.05 -14.32 -5.08
N ILE A 14 6.56 -13.60 -6.07
CA ILE A 14 7.68 -12.65 -5.92
C ILE A 14 7.31 -11.51 -4.97
N PHE A 15 6.07 -11.01 -5.06
CA PHE A 15 5.61 -9.93 -4.20
C PHE A 15 5.48 -10.37 -2.72
N ALA A 16 5.00 -11.59 -2.46
CA ALA A 16 4.91 -12.16 -1.12
C ALA A 16 6.30 -12.40 -0.49
N GLU A 17 7.27 -12.89 -1.27
CA GLU A 17 8.68 -13.02 -0.87
C GLU A 17 9.32 -11.66 -0.56
N CYS A 18 9.05 -10.63 -1.38
CA CYS A 18 9.56 -9.28 -1.12
C CYS A 18 9.00 -8.70 0.17
N ILE A 19 7.72 -8.92 0.48
CA ILE A 19 7.13 -8.51 1.76
C ILE A 19 7.82 -9.22 2.92
N ARG A 20 8.04 -10.54 2.85
CA ARG A 20 8.76 -11.30 3.91
C ARG A 20 10.20 -10.82 4.12
N ALA A 21 10.90 -10.53 3.03
CA ALA A 21 12.27 -10.02 3.06
C ALA A 21 12.36 -8.60 3.62
N LEU A 22 11.31 -7.78 3.43
CA LEU A 22 11.20 -6.44 4.00
C LEU A 22 10.78 -6.46 5.48
N THR A 23 10.02 -7.47 5.92
CA THR A 23 9.57 -7.62 7.31
C THR A 23 10.57 -8.33 8.22
N GLY A 24 11.72 -8.75 7.71
CA GLY A 24 12.85 -9.20 8.54
C GLY A 24 12.70 -10.59 9.17
N ASP A 25 11.94 -11.51 8.57
CA ASP A 25 11.91 -12.91 9.03
C ASP A 25 13.17 -13.63 8.55
N SER A 26 14.29 -13.33 9.19
CA SER A 26 15.59 -13.95 8.94
C SER A 26 15.71 -15.19 9.81
N ASP A 27 15.53 -16.35 9.19
CA ASP A 27 15.86 -17.65 9.76
C ASP A 27 17.33 -17.61 10.24
N GLY A 28 17.53 -17.85 11.53
CA GLY A 28 18.75 -17.50 12.25
C GLY A 28 19.96 -18.32 11.81
N ARG A 29 20.94 -17.66 11.17
CA ARG A 29 22.36 -18.03 11.24
C ARG A 29 23.22 -16.77 11.26
N GLY A 30 23.78 -16.49 12.42
CA GLY A 30 24.70 -15.38 12.62
C GLY A 30 26.05 -15.65 11.95
N GLU A 31 26.51 -14.68 11.17
CA GLU A 31 27.93 -14.46 10.91
C GLU A 31 28.24 -12.97 11.10
N SER A 32 29.04 -12.70 12.14
CA SER A 32 29.60 -11.38 12.43
C SER A 32 30.52 -10.93 11.28
N ARG A 33 30.23 -9.78 10.66
CA ARG A 33 31.19 -9.06 9.83
C ARG A 33 31.30 -7.59 10.22
N SER A 34 32.56 -7.24 10.48
CA SER A 34 33.15 -5.93 10.74
C SER A 34 32.73 -4.83 9.74
N GLY A 35 32.44 -3.64 10.27
CA GLY A 35 32.97 -2.37 9.76
C GLY A 35 32.65 -1.97 8.32
N SER A 36 31.37 -1.88 7.95
CA SER A 36 30.92 -0.96 6.90
C SER A 36 29.47 -0.57 7.17
N GLN A 37 29.14 0.72 7.03
CA GLN A 37 27.75 1.18 7.17
C GLN A 37 26.83 0.29 6.33
N PRO A 38 25.69 -0.18 6.88
CA PRO A 38 24.78 -1.02 6.12
C PRO A 38 24.25 -0.20 4.95
N ARG A 39 24.70 -0.52 3.73
CA ARG A 39 24.08 -0.03 2.50
C ARG A 39 22.60 -0.44 2.57
N GLY A 40 21.72 0.56 2.76
CA GLY A 40 20.28 0.34 2.74
C GLY A 40 19.92 -0.41 1.46
N ARG A 41 19.41 -1.64 1.61
CA ARG A 41 19.00 -2.47 0.48
C ARG A 41 17.64 -1.95 0.07
N SER A 42 17.55 -1.32 -1.11
CA SER A 42 16.24 -0.95 -1.65
C SER A 42 15.46 -2.21 -2.02
N ALA A 43 14.12 -2.12 -2.07
CA ALA A 43 13.30 -3.21 -2.60
C ALA A 43 13.75 -3.63 -4.01
N LEU A 44 14.25 -2.68 -4.81
CA LEU A 44 14.82 -2.95 -6.14
C LEU A 44 16.12 -3.73 -6.07
N ASP A 45 16.98 -3.47 -5.09
CA ASP A 45 18.19 -4.25 -4.87
C ASP A 45 17.87 -5.69 -4.46
N ILE A 46 16.80 -5.89 -3.70
CA ILE A 46 16.34 -7.23 -3.30
C ILE A 46 15.83 -7.98 -4.53
N VAL A 47 14.91 -7.37 -5.30
CA VAL A 47 14.36 -7.95 -6.54
C VAL A 47 15.47 -8.27 -7.55
N ALA A 48 16.45 -7.38 -7.72
CA ALA A 48 17.57 -7.62 -8.62
C ALA A 48 18.45 -8.80 -8.16
N LYS A 49 18.67 -8.95 -6.85
CA LYS A 49 19.51 -10.02 -6.28
C LYS A 49 18.82 -11.37 -6.23
N THR A 50 17.54 -11.43 -5.83
CA THR A 50 16.75 -12.68 -5.86
C THR A 50 16.68 -13.20 -7.29
N TRP A 51 16.55 -12.32 -8.26
CA TRP A 51 16.58 -12.68 -9.67
C TRP A 51 17.96 -13.16 -10.15
N GLN A 52 19.06 -12.48 -9.79
CA GLN A 52 20.42 -12.95 -10.10
C GLN A 52 20.70 -14.35 -9.53
N ALA A 53 20.16 -14.65 -8.34
CA ALA A 53 20.26 -15.97 -7.74
C ALA A 53 19.39 -17.02 -8.44
N GLN A 54 18.21 -16.65 -8.93
CA GLN A 54 17.31 -17.54 -9.68
C GLN A 54 17.76 -17.78 -11.14
N THR A 55 18.53 -16.87 -11.73
CA THR A 55 18.83 -16.87 -13.18
C THR A 55 20.27 -17.30 -13.50
N GLN A 56 20.68 -18.46 -12.99
CA GLN A 56 21.91 -19.13 -13.45
C GLN A 56 21.73 -19.91 -14.78
N GLN A 57 20.54 -19.97 -15.36
CA GLN A 57 20.28 -20.63 -16.65
C GLN A 57 20.14 -19.62 -17.80
N GLN A 58 20.92 -19.83 -18.86
CA GLN A 58 21.13 -18.94 -20.02
C GLN A 58 19.85 -18.36 -20.64
N GLN A 59 19.52 -17.11 -20.30
CA GLN A 59 18.53 -16.31 -21.05
C GLN A 59 19.18 -15.52 -22.18
N SER A 60 18.48 -15.43 -23.32
CA SER A 60 18.90 -14.60 -24.45
C SER A 60 18.96 -13.11 -24.03
N ARG A 61 19.88 -12.35 -24.64
CA ARG A 61 20.04 -10.90 -24.39
C ARG A 61 18.72 -10.13 -24.47
N LYS A 62 17.84 -10.51 -25.40
CA LYS A 62 16.52 -9.91 -25.62
C LYS A 62 15.54 -10.17 -24.46
N ALA A 63 15.57 -11.36 -23.84
CA ALA A 63 14.75 -11.66 -22.67
C ALA A 63 15.15 -10.78 -21.47
N ARG A 64 16.47 -10.58 -21.27
CA ARG A 64 16.99 -9.68 -20.24
C ARG A 64 16.58 -8.22 -20.46
N GLU A 65 16.65 -7.74 -21.69
CA GLU A 65 16.24 -6.37 -22.05
C GLU A 65 14.74 -6.13 -21.83
N ASN A 66 13.88 -7.06 -22.26
CA ASN A 66 12.44 -6.98 -22.02
C ASN A 66 12.10 -6.95 -20.52
N MET A 67 12.79 -7.76 -19.73
CA MET A 67 12.57 -7.82 -18.29
C MET A 67 13.00 -6.53 -17.58
N ILE A 68 14.19 -6.00 -17.90
CA ILE A 68 14.65 -4.71 -17.34
C ILE A 68 13.65 -3.60 -17.68
N ASN A 69 13.14 -3.58 -18.92
CA ASN A 69 12.13 -2.62 -19.32
C ASN A 69 10.81 -2.79 -18.55
N GLY A 70 10.36 -4.03 -18.33
CA GLY A 70 9.17 -4.33 -17.50
C GLY A 70 9.35 -3.90 -16.04
N ALA A 71 10.48 -4.24 -15.42
CA ALA A 71 10.80 -3.81 -14.07
C ALA A 71 10.83 -2.28 -13.96
N LEU A 72 11.48 -1.60 -14.91
CA LEU A 72 11.52 -0.15 -14.96
C LEU A 72 10.11 0.47 -15.12
N GLN A 73 9.25 -0.13 -15.94
CA GLN A 73 7.85 0.30 -16.08
C GLN A 73 7.08 0.14 -14.77
N ASN A 74 7.22 -1.01 -14.09
CA ASN A 74 6.58 -1.25 -12.80
C ASN A 74 7.05 -0.26 -11.73
N VAL A 75 8.35 0.04 -11.68
CA VAL A 75 8.90 1.06 -10.75
C VAL A 75 8.32 2.43 -11.04
N LYS A 76 8.23 2.84 -12.31
CA LYS A 76 7.62 4.12 -12.69
C LYS A 76 6.16 4.20 -12.24
N VAL A 77 5.39 3.14 -12.47
CA VAL A 77 3.98 3.07 -12.05
C VAL A 77 3.87 3.12 -10.53
N LEU A 78 4.69 2.36 -9.80
CA LEU A 78 4.67 2.35 -8.34
C LEU A 78 5.02 3.72 -7.74
N MET A 79 6.05 4.38 -8.27
CA MET A 79 6.44 5.72 -7.82
C MET A 79 5.34 6.75 -8.09
N LEU A 80 4.74 6.74 -9.28
CA LEU A 80 3.68 7.67 -9.63
C LEU A 80 2.41 7.42 -8.78
N ALA A 81 1.97 6.17 -8.71
CA ALA A 81 0.77 5.79 -7.97
C ALA A 81 0.93 6.07 -6.47
N GLY A 82 2.11 5.78 -5.91
CA GLY A 82 2.42 6.02 -4.50
C GLY A 82 2.54 7.50 -4.15
N ALA A 83 3.16 8.31 -5.02
CA ALA A 83 3.39 9.73 -4.75
C ALA A 83 2.09 10.53 -4.66
N ASP A 84 1.23 10.45 -5.67
CA ASP A 84 0.02 11.28 -5.75
C ASP A 84 -0.97 10.93 -4.62
N THR A 85 -1.21 9.63 -4.40
CA THR A 85 -2.16 9.15 -3.38
C THR A 85 -1.68 9.43 -1.96
N THR A 86 -0.40 9.18 -1.67
CA THR A 86 0.16 9.41 -0.32
C THR A 86 0.26 10.91 -0.01
N THR A 87 0.62 11.73 -0.99
CA THR A 87 0.66 13.20 -0.84
C THR A 87 -0.73 13.72 -0.50
N ALA A 88 -1.75 13.32 -1.27
CA ALA A 88 -3.12 13.73 -1.00
C ALA A 88 -3.58 13.27 0.40
N ALA A 89 -3.40 11.98 0.73
CA ALA A 89 -3.76 11.45 2.05
C ALA A 89 -3.08 12.22 3.19
N THR A 90 -1.79 12.53 3.05
CA THR A 90 -1.04 13.28 4.06
C THR A 90 -1.53 14.72 4.18
N CYS A 91 -1.72 15.43 3.07
CA CYS A 91 -2.21 16.81 3.09
C CYS A 91 -3.59 16.94 3.74
N TYR A 92 -4.51 16.03 3.42
CA TYR A 92 -5.85 16.04 4.01
C TYR A 92 -5.83 15.65 5.49
N THR A 93 -5.01 14.66 5.86
CA THR A 93 -4.83 14.28 7.27
C THR A 93 -4.18 15.41 8.06
N LEU A 94 -3.17 16.10 7.53
CA LEU A 94 -2.54 17.25 8.21
C LEU A 94 -3.41 18.51 8.20
N ARG A 95 -4.48 18.56 7.39
CA ARG A 95 -5.49 19.63 7.44
C ARG A 95 -6.43 19.51 8.65
N LEU A 96 -6.55 18.33 9.27
CA LEU A 96 -7.34 18.07 10.50
C LEU A 96 -7.30 19.18 11.56
N PRO A 97 -6.10 19.65 11.97
CA PRO A 97 -5.94 20.58 13.09
C PRO A 97 -6.75 21.85 12.90
N SER A 98 -6.91 22.29 11.64
CA SER A 98 -7.60 23.53 11.31
C SER A 98 -9.12 23.46 11.49
N SER A 99 -9.70 22.26 11.45
CA SER A 99 -11.15 22.05 11.37
C SER A 99 -11.71 21.34 12.61
N ASN A 100 -10.86 20.63 13.39
CA ASN A 100 -11.30 19.87 14.56
C ASN A 100 -10.25 19.91 15.70
N PRO A 101 -10.27 20.95 16.56
CA PRO A 101 -9.32 21.08 17.66
C PRO A 101 -9.36 19.94 18.68
N ARG A 102 -10.53 19.30 18.86
CA ARG A 102 -10.70 18.17 19.77
C ARG A 102 -9.86 16.98 19.32
N VAL A 103 -10.02 16.57 18.06
CA VAL A 103 -9.28 15.43 17.51
C VAL A 103 -7.78 15.69 17.51
N LEU A 104 -7.36 16.92 17.21
CA LEU A 104 -5.95 17.31 17.31
C LEU A 104 -5.39 17.13 18.72
N GLY A 105 -6.15 17.51 19.74
CA GLY A 105 -5.77 17.33 21.14
C GLY A 105 -5.55 15.86 21.47
N GLU A 106 -6.45 14.99 21.03
CA GLU A 106 -6.37 13.55 21.27
C GLU A 106 -5.19 12.90 20.51
N VAL A 107 -4.96 13.25 19.23
CA VAL A 107 -3.78 12.80 18.47
C VAL A 107 -2.48 13.21 19.17
N ARG A 108 -2.38 14.47 19.63
CA ARG A 108 -1.18 14.95 20.33
C ARG A 108 -0.96 14.23 21.67
N ALA A 109 -2.05 13.99 22.40
CA ALA A 109 -1.99 13.25 23.66
C ALA A 109 -1.49 11.81 23.43
N GLU A 110 -2.02 11.13 22.40
CA GLU A 110 -1.58 9.79 22.01
C GLU A 110 -0.08 9.78 21.62
N HIS A 111 0.34 10.68 20.74
CA HIS A 111 1.75 10.78 20.34
C HIS A 111 2.68 11.11 21.53
N THR A 112 2.24 11.97 22.44
CA THR A 112 3.01 12.30 23.65
C THR A 112 3.12 11.10 24.59
N ALA A 113 2.09 10.27 24.68
CA ALA A 113 2.11 9.05 25.49
C ALA A 113 3.08 7.99 24.93
N VAL A 114 3.23 7.90 23.60
CA VAL A 114 4.09 6.92 22.94
C VAL A 114 5.54 7.40 22.78
N SER A 115 5.75 8.64 22.36
CA SER A 115 7.07 9.17 22.01
C SER A 115 7.66 10.15 23.05
N GLY A 116 6.89 10.50 24.08
CA GLY A 116 7.27 11.51 25.07
C GLY A 116 6.97 12.94 24.61
N GLN A 117 7.25 13.93 25.47
CA GLN A 117 7.01 15.35 25.18
C GLN A 117 8.04 15.96 24.21
N ASP A 118 9.22 15.36 24.10
CA ASP A 118 10.28 15.84 23.22
C ASP A 118 10.10 15.29 21.81
N THR A 119 9.64 16.14 20.89
CA THR A 119 9.47 15.79 19.49
C THR A 119 10.81 15.47 18.80
N GLY A 120 11.93 16.04 19.25
CA GLY A 120 13.25 15.78 18.68
C GLY A 120 13.72 14.35 18.95
N ALA A 121 13.40 13.81 20.12
CA ALA A 121 13.71 12.42 20.47
C ALA A 121 12.95 11.39 19.60
N THR A 122 11.86 11.79 18.95
CA THR A 122 11.05 10.88 18.12
C THR A 122 11.83 10.36 16.92
N GLU A 123 12.74 11.17 16.35
CA GLU A 123 13.60 10.79 15.22
C GLU A 123 14.56 9.64 15.60
N ASP A 124 14.95 9.55 16.87
CA ASP A 124 15.79 8.47 17.39
C ASP A 124 14.99 7.25 17.86
N ILE A 125 13.77 7.47 18.36
CA ILE A 125 12.92 6.41 18.96
C ILE A 125 12.32 5.52 17.87
N ILE A 126 11.74 6.10 16.81
CA ILE A 126 11.01 5.33 15.79
C ILE A 126 11.92 4.34 15.05
N PRO A 127 13.15 4.69 14.61
CA PRO A 127 14.03 3.73 13.95
C PRO A 127 14.51 2.60 14.87
N LYS A 128 14.61 2.86 16.18
CA LYS A 128 15.03 1.86 17.18
C LYS A 128 13.89 0.92 17.56
N SER A 129 12.66 1.42 17.58
CA SER A 129 11.45 0.68 17.94
C SER A 129 10.29 1.02 16.98
N PRO A 130 10.32 0.53 15.73
CA PRO A 130 9.26 0.77 14.75
C PRO A 130 7.88 0.28 15.20
N GLU A 131 7.85 -0.74 16.05
CA GLU A 131 6.65 -1.30 16.66
C GLU A 131 5.84 -0.28 17.48
N ASN A 132 6.46 0.81 17.94
CA ASN A 132 5.77 1.89 18.65
C ASN A 132 4.70 2.57 17.77
N LEU A 133 4.84 2.53 16.44
CA LEU A 133 3.81 3.03 15.53
C LEU A 133 2.51 2.24 15.63
N ASN A 134 2.56 0.97 16.06
CA ASN A 134 1.36 0.18 16.31
C ASN A 134 0.61 0.64 17.58
N ALA A 135 1.26 1.40 18.45
CA ALA A 135 0.66 1.99 19.64
C ALA A 135 -0.04 3.34 19.38
N LEU A 136 -0.34 3.65 18.10
CA LEU A 136 -1.07 4.86 17.69
C LEU A 136 -2.46 4.54 17.08
N PRO A 137 -3.34 3.78 17.78
CA PRO A 137 -4.62 3.34 17.23
C PRO A 137 -5.58 4.50 16.89
N TYR A 138 -5.56 5.59 17.67
CA TYR A 138 -6.39 6.77 17.41
C TYR A 138 -5.93 7.53 16.18
N THR A 139 -4.62 7.74 16.03
CA THR A 139 -4.04 8.33 14.82
C THR A 139 -4.37 7.51 13.57
N LEU A 140 -4.31 6.17 13.68
CA LEU A 140 -4.73 5.28 12.59
C LEU A 140 -6.23 5.41 12.29
N ALA A 141 -7.07 5.51 13.32
CA ALA A 141 -8.51 5.71 13.18
C ALA A 141 -8.82 7.04 12.46
N VAL A 142 -8.11 8.11 12.81
CA VAL A 142 -8.18 9.42 12.15
C VAL A 142 -7.82 9.33 10.67
N ILE A 143 -6.70 8.67 10.32
CA ILE A 143 -6.29 8.45 8.93
C ILE A 143 -7.38 7.68 8.15
N LYS A 144 -7.89 6.58 8.72
CA LYS A 144 -8.97 5.78 8.11
C LYS A 144 -10.24 6.60 7.89
N LYS A 145 -10.63 7.42 8.87
CA LYS A 145 -11.81 8.29 8.76
C LYS A 145 -11.66 9.30 7.63
N TYR A 146 -10.47 9.85 7.42
CA TYR A 146 -10.20 10.74 6.29
C TYR A 146 -10.28 10.02 4.96
N LEU A 147 -9.63 8.86 4.83
CA LEU A 147 -9.70 8.04 3.63
C LEU A 147 -11.13 7.58 3.31
N ARG A 148 -12.00 7.47 4.33
CA ARG A 148 -13.43 7.24 4.15
C ARG A 148 -14.14 8.46 3.56
N ILE A 149 -13.91 9.67 4.10
CA ILE A 149 -14.56 10.91 3.65
C ILE A 149 -14.05 11.36 2.29
N CYS A 150 -12.76 11.14 2.00
CA CYS A 150 -12.11 11.50 0.76
C CYS A 150 -11.34 10.30 0.20
N PRO A 151 -12.02 9.31 -0.40
CA PRO A 151 -11.35 8.20 -1.05
C PRO A 151 -10.62 8.69 -2.31
N PHE A 152 -9.29 8.62 -2.29
CA PHE A 152 -8.42 9.08 -3.39
C PHE A 152 -8.29 8.08 -4.55
N ALA A 153 -8.81 6.86 -4.38
CA ALA A 153 -8.68 5.80 -5.36
C ALA A 153 -10.02 5.13 -5.64
N LEU A 154 -10.24 4.83 -6.91
CA LEU A 154 -11.32 3.99 -7.40
C LEU A 154 -10.71 2.86 -8.22
N THR A 155 -11.43 1.74 -8.31
CA THR A 155 -10.99 0.61 -9.12
C THR A 155 -11.93 0.44 -10.30
N VAL A 156 -11.35 0.40 -11.50
CA VAL A 156 -12.05 0.07 -12.73
C VAL A 156 -11.62 -1.33 -13.18
N ARG A 157 -12.57 -2.11 -13.70
CA ARG A 157 -12.34 -3.42 -14.32
C ARG A 157 -13.02 -3.43 -15.67
N GLN A 158 -12.35 -3.98 -16.68
CA GLN A 158 -12.96 -4.25 -17.96
C GLN A 158 -13.86 -5.48 -17.86
N GLY A 159 -15.09 -5.35 -18.33
CA GLY A 159 -16.02 -6.46 -18.43
C GLY A 159 -15.55 -7.48 -19.46
N SER A 160 -15.67 -8.75 -19.14
CA SER A 160 -15.44 -9.86 -20.07
C SER A 160 -16.73 -10.30 -20.73
N GLU A 161 -16.60 -10.87 -21.92
CA GLU A 161 -17.72 -11.51 -22.60
C GLU A 161 -18.19 -12.74 -21.79
N GLY A 162 -19.51 -12.89 -21.62
CA GLY A 162 -20.11 -13.97 -20.83
C GLY A 162 -20.12 -13.73 -19.32
N PHE A 163 -19.52 -12.66 -18.81
CA PHE A 163 -19.60 -12.27 -17.41
C PHE A 163 -20.67 -11.19 -17.19
N ASN A 164 -21.60 -11.45 -16.27
CA ASN A 164 -22.72 -10.58 -15.98
C ASN A 164 -22.77 -10.27 -14.49
N ILE A 165 -23.18 -9.05 -14.15
CA ILE A 165 -23.53 -8.67 -12.77
C ILE A 165 -25.05 -8.78 -12.62
N PHE A 166 -25.50 -9.18 -11.44
CA PHE A 166 -26.92 -9.24 -11.10
C PHE A 166 -27.20 -8.26 -9.97
N SER A 167 -28.26 -7.48 -10.09
CA SER A 167 -28.80 -6.69 -8.97
C SER A 167 -29.56 -7.58 -7.98
N ALA A 168 -29.87 -7.03 -6.82
CA ALA A 168 -30.57 -7.75 -5.75
C ALA A 168 -31.98 -8.24 -6.14
N ASP A 169 -32.63 -7.58 -7.10
CA ASP A 169 -33.92 -7.96 -7.68
C ASP A 169 -33.80 -8.94 -8.87
N GLY A 170 -32.58 -9.38 -9.19
CA GLY A 170 -32.31 -10.39 -10.22
C GLY A 170 -32.11 -9.84 -11.64
N MET A 171 -32.09 -8.51 -11.83
CA MET A 171 -31.82 -7.94 -13.15
C MET A 171 -30.36 -8.18 -13.57
N GLN A 172 -30.19 -8.66 -14.80
CA GLN A 172 -28.89 -9.01 -15.36
C GLN A 172 -28.29 -7.84 -16.14
N PHE A 173 -27.02 -7.56 -15.88
CA PHE A 173 -26.22 -6.55 -16.56
C PHE A 173 -25.07 -7.22 -17.33
N PRO A 174 -25.19 -7.36 -18.67
CA PRO A 174 -24.10 -7.83 -19.51
C PRO A 174 -22.97 -6.82 -19.56
N LEU A 175 -21.74 -7.26 -19.32
CA LEU A 175 -20.58 -6.37 -19.22
C LEU A 175 -19.71 -6.31 -20.48
N LYS A 176 -20.16 -6.94 -21.57
CA LYS A 176 -19.43 -6.91 -22.85
C LYS A 176 -19.25 -5.46 -23.30
N HIS A 177 -18.00 -5.07 -23.55
CA HIS A 177 -17.59 -3.70 -23.93
C HIS A 177 -17.87 -2.61 -22.87
N LEU A 178 -18.17 -2.97 -21.62
CA LEU A 178 -18.36 -2.05 -20.53
C LEU A 178 -17.20 -2.10 -19.54
N HIS A 179 -17.01 -0.99 -18.81
CA HIS A 179 -16.16 -0.94 -17.64
C HIS A 179 -17.01 -0.93 -16.38
N VAL A 180 -16.61 -1.71 -15.38
CA VAL A 180 -17.22 -1.72 -14.06
C VAL A 180 -16.35 -0.91 -13.12
N GLN A 181 -16.96 0.05 -12.45
CA GLN A 181 -16.31 0.86 -11.43
C GLN A 181 -16.95 0.58 -10.07
N THR A 182 -16.12 0.47 -9.03
CA THR A 182 -16.63 0.43 -7.65
C THR A 182 -17.11 1.80 -7.21
N GLY A 183 -18.31 1.85 -6.62
CA GLY A 183 -18.91 3.06 -6.05
C GLY A 183 -18.37 3.38 -4.66
N VAL A 184 -17.05 3.55 -4.50
CA VAL A 184 -16.40 3.73 -3.18
C VAL A 184 -17.00 4.91 -2.40
N TRP A 185 -17.27 6.02 -3.09
CA TRP A 185 -17.94 7.19 -2.53
C TRP A 185 -19.33 6.87 -2.01
N ASN A 186 -20.12 6.12 -2.80
CA ASN A 186 -21.48 5.73 -2.43
C ASN A 186 -21.46 4.89 -1.17
N ILE A 187 -20.60 3.87 -1.10
CA ILE A 187 -20.49 2.99 0.07
C ILE A 187 -20.04 3.76 1.31
N HIS A 188 -19.05 4.65 1.16
CA HIS A 188 -18.48 5.39 2.28
C HIS A 188 -19.40 6.50 2.81
N LEU A 189 -20.31 7.02 2.00
CA LEU A 189 -21.27 8.08 2.33
C LEU A 189 -22.71 7.57 2.50
N ASP A 190 -22.94 6.26 2.42
CA ASP A 190 -24.26 5.68 2.64
C ASP A 190 -24.54 5.52 4.15
N PRO A 191 -25.60 6.18 4.67
CA PRO A 191 -25.97 6.10 6.08
C PRO A 191 -26.40 4.70 6.52
N THR A 192 -26.77 3.81 5.59
CA THR A 192 -27.07 2.40 5.85
C THR A 192 -25.86 1.66 6.41
N TYR A 193 -24.66 1.97 5.91
CA TYR A 193 -23.41 1.41 6.40
C TYR A 193 -22.74 2.30 7.47
N TRP A 194 -22.98 3.62 7.42
CA TRP A 194 -22.36 4.61 8.30
C TRP A 194 -23.41 5.56 8.92
N PRO A 195 -24.02 5.23 10.08
CA PRO A 195 -25.15 5.97 10.63
C PRO A 195 -24.94 7.48 10.91
N ARG A 196 -23.69 7.96 10.91
CA ARG A 196 -23.30 9.37 11.14
C ARG A 196 -22.22 9.81 10.14
N VAL A 197 -22.55 9.79 8.85
CA VAL A 197 -21.59 10.07 7.76
C VAL A 197 -20.95 11.45 7.83
N GLU A 198 -21.71 12.46 8.23
CA GLU A 198 -21.30 13.87 8.31
C GLU A 198 -20.42 14.17 9.53
N GLU A 199 -20.55 13.37 10.60
CA GLU A 199 -19.77 13.57 11.81
C GLU A 199 -18.34 13.03 11.64
N PHE A 200 -17.37 13.86 12.02
CA PHE A 200 -15.98 13.44 12.10
C PHE A 200 -15.72 12.65 13.39
N LEU A 201 -15.88 11.33 13.28
CA LEU A 201 -15.67 10.33 14.33
C LEU A 201 -14.59 9.35 13.85
N PRO A 202 -13.34 9.49 14.35
CA PRO A 202 -12.26 8.51 14.15
C PRO A 202 -12.66 7.10 14.56
#